data_AF-A0A8B7QQ08-F1
#
_entry.id   AF-A0A8B7QQ08-F1
#
_cell.length_a   1.000
_cell.length_b   1.000
_cell.length_c   1.000
_cell.angle_alpha   90.00
_cell.angle_beta   90.00
_cell.angle_gamma   90.00
#
_symmetry.space_group_name_H-M   'P 1'
#
loop_
_entity.id
_entity.type
_entity.pdbx_description
1 polymer ?
#
loop_
_entity_poly.entity_id
_entity_poly.type
_entity_poly.pdbx_seq_one_letter_code
_entity_poly.pdbx_strand_id
1 'polypeptide(L)'
;MRLAFPVLLVTLAFCCYEANAEACPSIVSELRSFLMGTVSEFKDILQSFNPPPEVVQAEVKVKQCIDGISLEDRLEIQNLLGEVVSTCKS
;
A
#
# COMPACT_ATOMS: atom_id res chain seq x y z
N MET A 1 41.45 -1.45 21.83
CA MET A 1 40.53 -1.98 20.80
C MET A 1 39.33 -1.03 20.71
N ARG A 2 39.01 -0.52 19.52
CA ARG A 2 37.93 0.47 19.33
C ARG A 2 36.57 -0.25 19.28
N LEU A 3 35.97 -0.45 20.47
CA LEU A 3 34.63 -1.04 20.64
C LEU A 3 33.52 -0.18 20.01
N ALA A 4 33.80 1.08 19.68
CA ALA A 4 32.85 1.99 19.06
C ALA A 4 32.25 1.47 17.74
N PHE A 5 33.04 0.76 16.92
CA PHE A 5 32.59 0.25 15.63
C PHE A 5 31.58 -0.90 15.74
N PRO A 6 31.83 -1.98 16.51
CA PRO A 6 30.83 -3.03 16.72
C PRO A 6 29.59 -2.52 17.45
N VAL A 7 29.72 -1.57 18.38
CA VAL A 7 28.56 -0.95 19.05
C VAL A 7 27.69 -0.18 18.05
N LEU A 8 28.30 0.63 17.17
CA LEU A 8 27.56 1.34 16.11
C LEU A 8 26.83 0.37 15.17
N LEU A 9 27.48 -0.73 14.77
CA LEU A 9 26.85 -1.73 13.88
C LEU A 9 25.68 -2.45 14.54
N VAL A 10 25.79 -2.80 15.82
CA VAL A 10 24.66 -3.41 16.57
C VAL A 10 23.53 -2.39 16.72
N THR A 11 23.85 -1.12 17.01
CA THR A 11 22.83 -0.07 17.13
C THR A 11 22.12 0.18 15.80
N LEU A 12 22.85 0.17 14.68
CA LEU A 12 22.27 0.30 13.34
C LEU A 12 21.42 -0.92 12.98
N ALA A 13 21.85 -2.13 13.33
CA ALA A 13 21.06 -3.34 13.15
C ALA A 13 19.76 -3.31 13.97
N PHE A 14 19.77 -2.77 15.19
CA PHE A 14 18.58 -2.62 16.02
C PHE A 14 17.69 -1.42 15.63
N CYS A 15 18.27 -0.32 15.14
CA CYS A 15 17.53 0.89 14.75
C CYS A 15 17.05 0.87 13.29
N CYS A 16 17.68 0.09 12.41
CA CYS A 16 17.25 -0.12 11.02
C CYS A 16 16.49 -1.43 10.83
N TYR A 17 16.23 -2.18 11.91
CA TYR A 17 15.22 -3.24 11.92
C TYR A 17 13.85 -2.59 12.05
N GLU A 18 13.45 -1.82 11.04
CA GLU A 18 12.02 -1.54 10.80
C GLU A 18 11.37 -2.84 10.29
N ALA A 19 11.34 -3.88 11.13
CA ALA A 19 10.58 -5.09 10.87
C ALA A 19 9.27 -5.07 11.64
N ASN A 20 8.67 -3.89 11.77
CA ASN A 20 7.22 -3.85 11.90
C ASN A 20 6.72 -3.94 10.46
N ALA A 21 6.60 -5.16 9.94
CA ALA A 21 6.17 -5.42 8.56
C ALA A 21 4.69 -5.06 8.33
N GLU A 22 4.11 -4.15 9.12
CA GLU A 22 2.72 -3.74 8.95
C GLU A 22 2.53 -3.02 7.62
N ALA A 23 1.50 -3.43 6.87
CA ALA A 23 1.16 -2.79 5.61
C ALA A 23 0.86 -1.29 5.84
N CYS A 24 1.40 -0.43 4.97
CA CYS A 24 1.18 1.01 5.03
C CYS A 24 -0.33 1.31 4.98
N PRO A 25 -0.91 1.99 5.99
CA PRO A 25 -2.34 2.28 6.03
C PRO A 25 -2.84 3.06 4.80
N SER A 26 -2.01 3.97 4.28
CA SER A 26 -2.33 4.74 3.07
C SER A 26 -2.44 3.86 1.83
N ILE A 27 -1.57 2.87 1.68
CA ILE A 27 -1.62 1.90 0.58
C ILE A 27 -2.85 0.99 0.72
N VAL A 28 -3.16 0.55 1.94
CA VAL A 28 -4.37 -0.27 2.18
C VAL A 28 -5.64 0.51 1.83
N SER A 29 -5.70 1.79 2.18
CA SER A 29 -6.82 2.67 1.84
C SER A 29 -6.94 2.90 0.33
N GLU A 30 -5.81 3.08 -0.35
CA GLU A 30 -5.75 3.25 -1.80
C GLU A 30 -6.26 1.99 -2.52
N LEU A 31 -5.75 0.81 -2.19
CA LEU A 31 -6.18 -0.47 -2.76
C LEU A 31 -7.68 -0.74 -2.53
N ARG A 32 -8.20 -0.37 -1.35
CA ARG A 32 -9.63 -0.51 -1.05
C ARG A 32 -10.47 0.38 -1.96
N SER A 33 -10.07 1.63 -2.15
CA SER A 33 -10.79 2.57 -3.03
C SER A 33 -10.63 2.21 -4.51
N PHE A 34 -9.47 1.70 -4.89
CA PHE A 34 -9.21 1.17 -6.23
C PHE A 34 -10.23 0.08 -6.59
N LEU A 35 -10.43 -0.89 -5.70
CA LEU A 35 -11.37 -2.01 -5.92
C LEU A 35 -12.84 -1.61 -5.76
N MET A 36 -13.19 -0.86 -4.71
CA MET A 36 -14.58 -0.67 -4.28
C MET A 36 -15.09 0.76 -4.31
N GLY A 37 -14.18 1.74 -4.33
CA GLY A 37 -14.54 3.15 -4.35
C GLY A 37 -15.03 3.60 -5.73
N THR A 38 -15.58 4.79 -5.80
CA THR A 38 -15.85 5.49 -7.06
C THR A 38 -14.56 6.05 -7.65
N VAL A 39 -14.57 6.39 -8.95
CA VAL A 39 -13.43 7.06 -9.60
C VAL A 39 -13.07 8.39 -8.91
N SER A 40 -14.06 9.12 -8.38
CA SER A 40 -13.82 10.36 -7.65
C SER A 40 -13.08 10.11 -6.33
N GLU A 41 -13.59 9.19 -5.51
CA GLU A 41 -12.96 8.84 -4.22
C GLU A 41 -11.54 8.30 -4.42
N PHE A 42 -11.32 7.51 -5.47
CA PHE A 42 -10.00 7.02 -5.81
C PHE A 42 -9.04 8.14 -6.19
N LYS A 43 -9.49 9.09 -7.01
CA LYS A 43 -8.71 10.26 -7.40
C LYS A 43 -8.35 11.14 -6.20
N ASP A 44 -9.28 11.34 -5.27
CA ASP A 44 -9.04 12.11 -4.05
C ASP A 44 -7.96 11.46 -3.17
N ILE A 45 -7.97 10.12 -3.07
CA ILE A 45 -6.91 9.38 -2.37
C ILE A 45 -5.56 9.50 -3.11
N LEU A 46 -5.54 9.36 -4.44
CA LEU A 46 -4.31 9.52 -5.22
C LEU A 46 -3.68 10.91 -5.00
N GLN A 47 -4.48 11.97 -4.92
CA GLN A 47 -3.97 13.33 -4.68
C GLN A 47 -3.22 13.48 -3.35
N SER A 48 -3.54 12.66 -2.33
CA SER A 48 -2.84 12.69 -1.05
C SER A 48 -1.35 12.32 -1.15
N PHE A 49 -0.94 11.61 -2.22
CA PHE A 49 0.45 11.25 -2.50
C PHE A 49 1.19 12.32 -3.32
N ASN A 50 0.52 13.41 -3.72
CA ASN A 50 1.04 14.44 -4.63
C ASN A 50 1.65 13.89 -5.94
N PRO A 51 0.98 12.96 -6.66
CA PRO A 51 1.51 12.38 -7.87
C PRO A 51 1.46 13.37 -9.05
N PRO A 52 2.33 13.20 -10.06
CA PRO A 52 2.18 13.89 -11.34
C PRO A 52 0.83 13.60 -12.00
N PRO A 53 0.27 14.53 -12.79
CA PRO A 53 -1.02 14.33 -13.48
C PRO A 53 -1.06 13.09 -14.37
N GLU A 54 0.08 12.71 -14.97
CA GLU A 54 0.21 11.56 -15.86
C GLU A 54 -0.03 10.24 -15.11
N VAL A 55 0.46 10.15 -13.86
CA VAL A 55 0.27 8.98 -13.00
C VAL A 55 -1.21 8.84 -12.61
N VAL A 56 -1.86 9.95 -12.24
CA VAL A 56 -3.29 9.95 -11.91
C VAL A 56 -4.14 9.46 -13.09
N GLN A 57 -3.81 9.91 -14.30
CA GLN A 57 -4.54 9.49 -15.50
C GLN A 57 -4.35 7.99 -15.79
N ALA A 58 -3.13 7.47 -15.62
CA ALA A 58 -2.84 6.06 -15.80
C ALA A 58 -3.63 5.21 -14.78
N GLU A 59 -3.57 5.55 -13.50
CA GLU A 59 -4.28 4.84 -12.43
C GLU A 59 -5.80 4.88 -12.62
N VAL A 60 -6.36 6.04 -12.97
CA VAL A 60 -7.80 6.17 -13.26
C VAL A 60 -8.22 5.29 -14.45
N LYS A 61 -7.37 5.17 -15.48
CA LYS A 61 -7.65 4.30 -16.62
C LYS A 61 -7.68 2.82 -16.21
N VAL A 62 -6.77 2.40 -15.33
CA VAL A 62 -6.79 1.02 -14.79
C VAL A 62 -8.03 0.80 -13.93
N LYS A 63 -8.39 1.76 -13.07
CA LYS A 63 -9.60 1.67 -12.26
C LYS A 63 -10.87 1.49 -13.10
N GLN A 64 -10.99 2.18 -14.23
CA GLN A 64 -12.12 1.99 -15.15
C GLN A 64 -12.23 0.55 -15.66
N CYS A 65 -11.10 -0.16 -15.83
CA CYS A 65 -11.11 -1.58 -16.17
C CYS A 65 -11.58 -2.43 -14.97
N ILE A 66 -11.13 -2.13 -13.76
CA ILE A 66 -11.56 -2.80 -12.53
C ILE A 66 -13.07 -2.60 -12.29
N ASP A 67 -13.60 -1.42 -12.56
CA ASP A 67 -15.02 -1.11 -12.39
C ASP A 67 -15.92 -1.93 -13.34
N GLY A 68 -15.34 -2.45 -14.45
CA GLY A 68 -16.00 -3.37 -15.37
C GLY A 68 -16.05 -4.83 -14.88
N ILE A 69 -15.34 -5.16 -13.81
CA ILE A 69 -15.39 -6.48 -13.16
C ILE A 69 -16.68 -6.58 -12.31
N SER A 70 -17.22 -7.80 -12.18
CA SER A 70 -18.38 -8.04 -11.32
C SER A 70 -18.10 -7.61 -9.87
N LEU A 71 -19.15 -7.28 -9.12
CA LEU A 71 -18.99 -6.93 -7.71
C LEU A 71 -18.53 -8.13 -6.88
N GLU A 72 -18.97 -9.33 -7.24
CA GLU A 72 -18.60 -10.58 -6.58
C GLU A 72 -17.10 -10.85 -6.70
N ASP A 73 -16.55 -10.81 -7.92
CA ASP A 73 -15.11 -11.02 -8.13
C ASP A 73 -14.26 -9.95 -7.43
N ARG A 74 -14.74 -8.69 -7.39
CA ARG A 74 -14.06 -7.61 -6.66
C ARG A 74 -14.04 -7.85 -5.15
N LEU A 75 -15.12 -8.40 -4.58
CA LEU A 75 -15.17 -8.81 -3.18
C LEU A 75 -14.18 -9.95 -2.90
N GLU A 76 -14.09 -10.94 -3.78
CA GLU A 76 -13.12 -12.03 -3.65
C GLU A 76 -11.68 -11.51 -3.66
N ILE A 77 -11.35 -10.61 -4.60
CA ILE A 77 -10.03 -9.97 -4.67
C ILE A 77 -9.74 -9.17 -3.40
N GLN A 78 -10.71 -8.40 -2.91
CA GLN A 78 -10.54 -7.62 -1.68
C GLN A 78 -10.29 -8.52 -0.46
N ASN A 79 -11.00 -9.65 -0.36
CA ASN A 79 -10.80 -10.61 0.72
C ASN A 79 -9.39 -11.22 0.67
N LEU A 80 -8.94 -11.64 -0.52
CA LEU A 80 -7.59 -12.15 -0.73
C LEU A 80 -6.51 -11.12 -0.33
N LEU A 81 -6.67 -9.86 -0.72
CA LEU A 81 -5.76 -8.79 -0.29
C LEU A 81 -5.77 -8.59 1.23
N GLY A 82 -6.93 -8.73 1.87
CA GLY A 82 -7.06 -8.70 3.32
C GLY A 82 -6.21 -9.78 4.01
N GLU A 83 -6.21 -11.00 3.47
CA GLU A 83 -5.38 -12.10 3.96
C GLU A 83 -3.88 -11.80 3.79
N VAL A 84 -3.47 -11.28 2.62
CA VAL A 84 -2.08 -10.90 2.34
C VAL A 84 -1.60 -9.83 3.33
N VAL A 85 -2.39 -8.76 3.50
CA VAL A 85 -2.07 -7.67 4.44
C VAL A 85 -1.96 -8.18 5.89
N SER A 86 -2.81 -9.12 6.29
CA SER A 86 -2.75 -9.70 7.63
C SER A 86 -1.49 -10.55 7.88
N THR A 87 -0.96 -11.18 6.82
CA THR A 87 0.26 -12.00 6.90
C THR A 87 1.49 -11.14 7.20
N CYS A 88 1.51 -9.89 6.71
CA CYS A 88 2.60 -8.97 6.93
C CYS A 88 2.71 -8.45 8.37
N LYS A 89 1.75 -8.70 9.27
CA LYS A 89 1.83 -8.27 10.69
C LYS A 89 2.80 -9.10 11.56
N SER A 90 3.79 -9.77 10.97
CA SER A 90 4.73 -10.67 11.66
C SER A 90 5.98 -9.97 12.19
#